data_AF-F0G2F6-F1
#
_entry.id   AF-F0G2F6-F1
#
_cell.length_a   1.000
_cell.length_b   1.000
_cell.length_c   1.000
_cell.angle_alpha   90.00
_cell.angle_beta   90.00
_cell.angle_gamma   90.00
#
_symmetry.space_group_name_H-M   'P 1'
#
loop_
_entity.id
_entity.type
_entity.pdbx_description
1 polymer ?
#
loop_
_entity_poly.entity_id
_entity_poly.type
_entity_poly.pdbx_seq_one_letter_code
_entity_poly.pdbx_strand_id
1 'polypeptide(L)' 'IGVPDAREDAPKSLVSNTSLGDFRVGVAPGVVANGSFVLSADDAVALDVKAGDPVRVLPLKVKQG' A
#
# COMPACT_ATOMS: atom_id res chain seq x y z
N ILE A 1 -19.36 12.03 -10.82
CA ILE A 1 -18.29 12.13 -9.82
C ILE A 1 -17.22 11.14 -10.25
N GLY A 2 -16.17 11.62 -10.94
CA GLY A 2 -15.06 10.79 -11.37
C GLY A 2 -13.97 10.84 -10.31
N VAL A 3 -13.58 9.68 -9.76
CA VAL A 3 -12.41 9.59 -8.90
C VAL A 3 -11.17 9.84 -9.76
N PRO A 4 -10.25 10.74 -9.35
CA PRO A 4 -9.04 10.95 -10.12
C PRO A 4 -8.24 9.64 -10.07
N ASP A 5 -7.80 9.18 -11.24
CA ASP A 5 -6.81 8.12 -11.40
C ASP A 5 -5.73 8.28 -10.33
N ALA A 6 -5.41 7.16 -9.66
CA ALA A 6 -4.31 7.09 -8.74
C ALA A 6 -3.06 7.59 -9.48
N ARG A 7 -2.69 8.84 -9.18
CA ARG A 7 -1.68 9.62 -9.88
C ARG A 7 -0.43 8.78 -10.06
N GLU A 8 -0.02 8.56 -11.31
CA GLU A 8 1.18 7.77 -11.64
C GLU A 8 2.45 8.31 -10.95
N ASP A 9 2.41 9.55 -10.48
CA ASP A 9 3.46 10.25 -9.73
C ASP A 9 3.37 10.12 -8.19
N ALA A 10 2.43 9.34 -7.64
CA ALA A 10 2.36 9.15 -6.20
C ALA A 10 3.60 8.40 -5.68
N PRO A 11 4.18 8.81 -4.53
CA PRO A 11 5.25 8.05 -3.88
C PRO A 11 4.83 6.59 -3.70
N LYS A 12 5.71 5.64 -4.00
CA LYS A 12 5.40 4.21 -3.89
C LYS A 12 5.94 3.65 -2.59
N SER A 13 5.24 2.69 -2.03
CA SER A 13 5.67 1.96 -0.83
C SER A 13 5.57 0.46 -1.08
N LEU A 14 6.51 -0.30 -0.51
CA LEU A 14 6.37 -1.74 -0.36
C LEU A 14 5.50 -1.99 0.87
N VAL A 15 4.40 -2.72 0.71
CA VAL A 15 3.42 -2.99 1.76
C VAL A 15 3.27 -4.49 1.92
N SER A 16 3.32 -4.97 3.16
CA SER A 16 3.03 -6.38 3.46
C SER A 16 1.91 -6.51 4.49
N ASN A 17 1.19 -7.62 4.41
CA ASN A 17 0.37 -8.08 5.53
C ASN A 17 1.28 -8.57 6.67
N THR A 18 0.67 -8.97 7.80
CA THR A 18 1.40 -9.49 8.97
C THR A 18 1.13 -10.98 9.23
N SER A 19 0.60 -11.70 8.24
CA SER A 19 0.29 -13.11 8.37
C SER A 19 1.56 -13.94 8.25
N LEU A 20 1.72 -14.94 9.13
CA LEU A 20 2.81 -15.92 9.03
C LEU A 20 2.46 -17.07 8.06
N GLY A 21 1.17 -17.42 7.96
CA GLY A 21 0.70 -18.56 7.17
C GLY A 21 0.37 -18.23 5.72
N ASP A 22 0.14 -16.96 5.40
CA ASP A 22 -0.11 -16.45 4.05
C ASP A 22 0.50 -15.05 3.93
N PHE A 23 1.84 -14.99 4.00
CA PHE A 23 2.55 -13.71 3.92
C PHE A 23 2.47 -13.16 2.49
N ARG A 24 1.96 -11.93 2.37
CA ARG A 24 1.81 -11.23 1.09
C ARG A 24 2.49 -9.88 1.12
N VAL A 25 3.10 -9.51 0.01
CA VAL A 25 3.79 -8.23 -0.17
C VAL A 25 3.55 -7.69 -1.58
N GLY A 26 3.33 -6.38 -1.69
CA GLY A 26 3.06 -5.70 -2.95
C GLY A 26 3.57 -4.25 -2.92
N VAL A 27 3.59 -3.60 -4.09
CA VAL A 27 3.90 -2.17 -4.20
C VAL A 27 2.60 -1.42 -4.40
N ALA A 28 2.30 -0.47 -3.52
CA ALA A 28 1.12 0.38 -3.60
C ALA A 28 1.52 1.87 -3.62
N PRO A 29 0.78 2.73 -4.32
CA PRO A 29 0.97 4.18 -4.23
C PRO A 29 0.50 4.68 -2.85
N GLY A 30 1.28 5.58 -2.26
CA GLY A 30 0.96 6.23 -0.99
C GLY A 30 2.11 6.28 0.00
N VAL A 31 1.87 7.02 1.08
CA VAL A 31 2.72 7.13 2.27
C VAL A 31 1.85 6.93 3.51
N VAL A 32 2.46 6.57 4.63
CA VAL A 32 1.74 6.50 5.91
C VAL A 32 1.36 7.92 6.35
N ALA A 33 0.08 8.14 6.64
CA ALA A 33 -0.44 9.39 7.18
C ALA A 33 -1.27 9.10 8.42
N ASN A 34 -1.00 9.83 9.52
CA ASN A 34 -1.68 9.64 10.81
C ASN A 34 -1.66 8.19 11.32
N GLY A 35 -0.58 7.45 11.04
CA GLY A 35 -0.43 6.05 11.43
C GLY A 35 -1.22 5.06 10.58
N SER A 36 -1.85 5.50 9.49
CA SER A 36 -2.62 4.66 8.57
C SER A 36 -2.04 4.71 7.15
N PHE A 37 -2.22 3.63 6.41
CA PHE A 37 -1.94 3.55 4.98
C PHE A 37 -3.25 3.21 4.25
N VAL A 38 -3.59 3.96 3.21
CA VAL A 38 -4.82 3.75 2.45
C VAL A 38 -4.50 2.92 1.22
N LEU A 39 -5.14 1.76 1.11
CA LEU A 39 -5.04 0.87 -0.05
C LEU A 39 -6.25 1.04 -0.96
N SER A 40 -6.06 0.79 -2.25
CA SER A 40 -7.19 0.51 -3.14
C SER A 40 -7.89 -0.78 -2.71
N ALA A 41 -9.13 -0.98 -3.16
CA ALA A 41 -9.84 -2.23 -2.88
C ALA A 41 -9.09 -3.45 -3.45
N ASP A 42 -8.51 -3.30 -4.64
CA ASP A 42 -7.78 -4.37 -5.31
C ASP A 42 -6.47 -4.70 -4.59
N ASP A 43 -5.71 -3.68 -4.15
CA ASP A 43 -4.48 -3.92 -3.38
C ASP A 43 -4.78 -4.56 -2.01
N ALA A 44 -5.88 -4.17 -1.36
CA ALA A 44 -6.30 -4.77 -0.10
C ALA A 44 -6.67 -6.25 -0.27
N VAL A 45 -7.40 -6.60 -1.34
CA VAL A 45 -7.71 -7.99 -1.69
C VAL A 45 -6.44 -8.78 -2.03
N ALA A 46 -5.53 -8.19 -2.80
CA ALA A 46 -4.27 -8.83 -3.16
C ALA A 46 -3.42 -9.16 -1.92
N LEU A 47 -3.38 -8.26 -0.93
CA LEU A 47 -2.67 -8.44 0.33
C LEU A 47 -3.42 -9.26 1.39
N ASP A 48 -4.68 -9.61 1.14
CA ASP A 48 -5.59 -10.24 2.09
C ASP A 48 -5.71 -9.46 3.41
N VAL A 49 -6.04 -8.16 3.29
CA VAL A 49 -6.25 -7.26 4.44
C VAL A 49 -7.56 -6.49 4.32
N LYS A 50 -8.12 -6.12 5.46
CA LYS A 50 -9.31 -5.29 5.60
C LYS A 50 -8.97 -3.98 6.30
N ALA A 51 -9.92 -3.04 6.28
CA ALA A 51 -9.77 -1.79 7.02
C ALA A 51 -9.56 -2.06 8.52
N GLY A 52 -8.48 -1.52 9.07
CA GLY A 52 -8.07 -1.71 10.47
C GLY A 52 -7.04 -2.82 10.69
N ASP A 53 -6.80 -3.69 9.71
CA ASP A 53 -5.76 -4.71 9.82
C ASP A 53 -4.36 -4.07 9.80
N PRO A 54 -3.42 -4.56 10.60
CA PRO A 54 -2.06 -4.05 10.61
C PRO A 54 -1.33 -4.44 9.32
N VAL A 55 -0.58 -3.48 8.77
CA VAL A 55 0.33 -3.69 7.64
C VAL A 55 1.72 -3.16 7.98
N ARG A 56 2.75 -3.70 7.32
CA ARG A 56 4.10 -3.12 7.35
C ARG A 56 4.33 -2.35 6.06
N VAL A 57 4.86 -1.14 6.19
CA VAL A 57 5.07 -0.22 5.06
C VAL A 57 6.52 0.22 5.03
N LEU A 58 7.15 0.09 3.87
CA LEU A 58 8.49 0.60 3.57
C LEU A 58 8.39 1.58 2.39
N PRO A 59 8.54 2.90 2.62
CA PRO A 59 8.57 3.88 1.54
C PRO A 59 9.72 3.59 0.57
N LEU A 60 9.43 3.52 -0.72
CA LEU A 60 10.42 3.31 -1.77
C LEU A 60 10.95 4.65 -2.25
N LYS A 61 12.28 4.81 -2.24
CA LYS A 61 12.91 5.95 -2.89
C LYS A 61 13.04 5.68 -4.38
N VAL A 62 12.65 6.66 -5.19
CA VAL A 62 13.01 6.67 -6.61
C VAL A 62 14.53 6.83 -6.68
N LYS A 63 15.22 5.89 -7.32
CA LYS A 63 16.66 6.00 -7.54
C LYS A 63 16.88 7.15 -8.53
N GLN A 64 17.44 8.26 -8.08
CA GLN A 64 17.91 9.31 -9.00
C GLN A 64 19.08 8.72 -9.79
N GLY A 65 18.91 8.64 -11.11
CA GLY A 65 19.92 8.15 -12.05
C GLY A 65 21.03 9.15 -12.29
#